data_AF-A0A7Z3H559-F1
#
_entry.id   AF-A0A7Z3H559-F1
#
_cell.length_a   1.000
_cell.length_b   1.000
_cell.length_c   1.000
_cell.angle_alpha   90.00
_cell.angle_beta   90.00
_cell.angle_gamma   90.00
#
_symmetry.space_group_name_H-M   'P 1'
#
loop_
_entity.id
_entity.type
_entity.pdbx_description
1 polymer ?
#
loop_
_entity_poly.entity_id
_entity_poly.type
_entity_poly.pdbx_seq_one_letter_code
_entity_poly.pdbx_strand_id
1 'polypeptide(L)'
;MTRHLFTAALSTALIALAGCTTLSRMSQVAMDPTLPIGLPKDHPTTVAFSINASPTLNSNPNSLDPSAEPETALEPSPYAVSLSASDPYVLAENVGTLFEYLQEQFPATPAVVLAEEDGTGPVRSPLEESTPGNYDDSTVVLSVPRTTTVASEAVATPIAIKILQLRDDSLLRNSVYQLLDQDPAKALRSTYIRDDDYLLRPGQFKFIPFAPIEPDTRFVAVIGDYRSQENATWQQVLRIPPRGHQIILSVLVNDTQILLKEED
;
A
#
# COMPACT_ATOMS: atom_id res chain seq x y z
N MET A 1 49.73 16.10 68.00
CA MET A 1 48.84 16.77 67.02
C MET A 1 49.08 16.37 65.55
N THR A 2 50.15 15.65 65.20
CA THR A 2 50.49 15.30 63.80
C THR A 2 49.79 14.03 63.26
N ARG A 3 49.44 13.05 64.12
CA ARG A 3 48.72 11.82 63.68
C ARG A 3 47.27 12.07 63.25
N HIS A 4 46.57 13.03 63.89
CA HIS A 4 45.19 13.38 63.53
C HIS A 4 45.10 14.14 62.20
N LEU A 5 46.13 14.93 61.86
CA LEU A 5 46.22 15.63 60.57
C LEU A 5 46.42 14.65 59.40
N PHE A 6 47.23 13.61 59.59
CA PHE A 6 47.42 12.57 58.58
C PHE A 6 46.18 11.70 58.38
N THR A 7 45.46 11.32 59.45
CA THR A 7 44.21 10.56 59.33
C THR A 7 43.08 11.37 58.71
N ALA A 8 43.02 12.68 58.97
CA ALA A 8 42.06 13.57 58.34
C ALA A 8 42.35 13.73 56.84
N ALA A 9 43.62 13.95 56.46
CA ALA A 9 44.02 14.08 55.06
C ALA A 9 43.79 12.78 54.25
N LEU A 10 44.04 11.62 54.84
CA LEU A 10 43.80 10.31 54.20
C LEU A 10 42.29 10.04 54.01
N SER A 11 41.46 10.47 54.96
CA SER A 11 40.00 10.32 54.86
C SER A 11 39.40 11.24 53.79
N THR A 12 39.90 12.47 53.65
CA THR A 12 39.45 13.39 52.59
C THR A 12 39.89 12.92 51.19
N ALA A 13 41.06 12.29 51.06
CA ALA A 13 41.54 11.73 49.80
C ALA A 13 40.72 10.50 49.32
N LEU A 14 40.26 9.66 50.25
CA LEU A 14 39.42 8.49 49.93
C LEU A 14 38.02 8.85 49.44
N ILE A 15 37.48 10.00 49.83
CA ILE A 15 36.15 10.47 49.38
C ILE A 15 36.22 11.01 47.94
N ALA A 16 37.35 11.59 47.51
CA ALA A 16 37.52 12.13 46.16
C ALA A 16 37.64 11.06 45.06
N LEU A 17 38.02 9.82 45.40
CA LEU A 17 38.21 8.72 44.44
C LEU A 17 36.94 7.89 44.17
N ALA A 18 35.85 8.09 44.93
CA ALA A 18 34.61 7.31 44.81
C ALA A 18 33.56 7.94 43.86
N GLY A 19 33.86 9.07 43.20
CA GLY A 19 32.84 9.92 42.56
C GLY A 19 32.73 9.90 41.02
N CYS A 20 33.47 9.08 40.27
CA CYS A 20 33.65 9.33 38.83
C CYS A 20 32.77 8.55 37.83
N THR A 21 31.81 7.71 38.22
CA THR A 21 31.01 6.94 37.23
C THR A 21 29.59 7.47 36.99
N THR A 22 29.05 8.30 37.88
CA THR A 22 27.66 8.82 37.77
C THR A 22 27.57 10.19 37.09
N LEU A 23 28.60 11.04 37.19
CA LEU A 23 28.55 12.40 36.64
C LEU A 23 28.78 12.45 35.12
N SER A 24 29.56 11.52 34.56
CA SER A 24 29.93 11.53 33.13
C SER A 24 28.73 11.27 32.21
N ARG A 25 27.81 10.39 32.61
CA ARG A 25 26.59 10.06 31.84
C ARG A 25 25.55 11.17 31.89
N MET A 26 25.43 11.90 33.00
CA MET A 26 24.48 13.03 33.09
C MET A 26 24.84 14.17 32.11
N SER A 27 26.14 14.41 31.88
CA SER A 27 26.59 15.40 30.89
C SER A 27 26.40 14.96 29.45
N GLN A 28 26.39 13.65 29.17
CA GLN A 28 26.18 13.11 27.82
C GLN A 28 24.72 13.20 27.38
N VAL A 29 23.77 12.97 28.29
CA VAL A 29 22.33 13.05 27.99
C VAL A 29 21.88 14.50 27.70
N ALA A 30 22.58 15.50 28.26
CA ALA A 30 22.34 16.91 27.94
C ALA A 30 22.83 17.30 26.52
N MET A 31 23.77 16.55 25.94
CA MET A 31 24.35 16.81 24.61
C MET A 31 23.71 15.98 23.50
N ASP A 32 23.12 14.84 23.84
CA ASP A 32 22.38 14.01 22.91
C ASP A 32 21.13 13.41 23.60
N PRO A 33 19.96 14.08 23.47
CA PRO A 33 18.72 13.63 24.10
C PRO A 33 18.16 12.34 23.50
N THR A 34 18.81 11.76 22.48
CA THR A 34 18.45 10.46 21.91
C THR A 34 19.05 9.28 22.67
N LEU A 35 20.00 9.53 23.59
CA LEU A 35 20.59 8.49 24.42
C LEU A 35 19.59 7.94 25.45
N PRO A 36 19.25 6.63 25.41
CA PRO A 36 18.26 6.06 26.31
C PRO A 36 18.77 6.06 27.77
N ILE A 37 18.00 6.69 28.64
CA ILE A 37 18.21 6.73 30.09
C ILE A 37 17.68 5.44 30.74
N GLY A 38 18.57 4.48 30.99
CA GLY A 38 18.30 3.25 31.74
C GLY A 38 19.36 2.18 31.49
N LEU A 39 19.43 1.13 32.33
CA LEU A 39 20.16 -0.10 31.94
C LEU A 39 19.59 -0.56 30.58
N PRO A 40 20.41 -1.13 29.66
CA PRO A 40 19.88 -1.77 28.46
C PRO A 40 18.82 -2.77 28.91
N LYS A 41 17.56 -2.43 28.69
CA LYS A 41 16.46 -3.32 29.07
C LYS A 41 16.61 -4.52 28.15
N ASP A 42 16.83 -5.69 28.72
CA ASP A 42 16.90 -6.98 28.03
C ASP A 42 15.48 -7.38 27.56
N HIS A 43 14.83 -6.48 26.80
CA HIS A 43 13.52 -6.70 26.23
C HIS A 43 13.67 -7.47 24.92
N PRO A 44 12.70 -8.34 24.58
CA PRO A 44 12.63 -8.93 23.25
C PRO A 44 12.68 -7.83 22.19
N THR A 45 13.32 -8.13 21.06
CA THR A 45 13.25 -7.23 19.91
C THR A 45 11.79 -7.08 19.49
N THR A 46 11.36 -5.86 19.17
CA THR A 46 10.05 -5.61 18.60
C THR A 46 10.16 -5.37 17.11
N VAL A 47 9.29 -5.99 16.33
CA VAL A 47 9.28 -5.87 14.88
C VAL A 47 7.93 -5.35 14.42
N ALA A 48 7.95 -4.35 13.56
CA ALA A 48 6.79 -3.90 12.77
C ALA A 48 7.00 -4.30 11.31
N PHE A 49 5.90 -4.49 10.57
CA PHE A 49 5.96 -4.82 9.15
C PHE A 49 5.21 -3.78 8.31
N SER A 50 5.85 -3.30 7.26
CA SER A 50 5.28 -2.44 6.22
C SER A 50 5.16 -3.26 4.95
N ILE A 51 3.96 -3.75 4.66
CA ILE A 51 3.70 -4.67 3.56
C ILE A 51 3.06 -3.91 2.39
N ASN A 52 3.68 -3.98 1.22
CA ASN A 52 3.20 -3.35 0.00
C ASN A 52 3.06 -4.39 -1.11
N ALA A 53 1.85 -4.56 -1.63
CA ALA A 53 1.56 -5.45 -2.74
C ALA A 53 1.44 -4.68 -4.06
N SER A 54 2.09 -5.17 -5.11
CA SER A 54 2.01 -4.62 -6.46
C SER A 54 0.55 -4.54 -6.97
N PRO A 55 0.16 -3.49 -7.72
CA PRO A 55 -1.14 -3.45 -8.39
C PRO A 55 -1.32 -4.55 -9.45
N THR A 56 -0.22 -5.05 -10.01
CA THR A 56 -0.17 -6.14 -11.01
C THR A 56 0.18 -7.50 -10.39
N LEU A 57 -0.01 -7.62 -9.07
CA LEU A 57 0.35 -8.80 -8.31
C LEU A 57 -0.35 -10.06 -8.82
N ASN A 58 0.44 -11.12 -9.02
CA ASN A 58 -0.04 -12.44 -9.42
C ASN A 58 -0.98 -12.38 -10.64
N SER A 59 -0.67 -11.43 -11.54
CA SER A 59 -1.40 -11.18 -12.76
C SER A 59 -1.42 -12.42 -13.64
N ASN A 60 -2.60 -12.78 -14.12
CA ASN A 60 -2.75 -13.90 -15.02
C ASN A 60 -2.66 -13.43 -16.48
N PRO A 61 -1.65 -13.87 -17.26
CA PRO A 61 -1.47 -13.45 -18.65
C PRO A 61 -2.58 -13.95 -19.59
N ASN A 62 -3.35 -14.96 -19.15
CA ASN A 62 -4.51 -15.48 -19.86
C ASN A 62 -5.83 -14.94 -19.27
N SER A 63 -5.79 -13.91 -18.42
CA SER A 63 -7.02 -13.29 -17.95
C SER A 63 -7.65 -12.52 -19.09
N LEU A 64 -8.79 -13.04 -19.56
CA LEU A 64 -9.81 -12.22 -20.19
C LEU A 64 -10.42 -11.40 -19.06
N ASP A 65 -10.37 -10.08 -19.17
CA ASP A 65 -10.97 -9.19 -18.20
C ASP A 65 -12.48 -9.49 -18.12
N PRO A 66 -13.03 -9.96 -16.98
CA PRO A 66 -14.47 -10.10 -16.83
C PRO A 66 -15.15 -8.74 -16.68
N SER A 67 -14.38 -7.67 -16.47
CA SER A 67 -14.84 -6.27 -16.44
C SER A 67 -14.82 -5.64 -17.82
N ALA A 68 -14.21 -6.30 -18.81
CA ALA A 68 -14.72 -6.24 -20.18
C ALA A 68 -15.97 -7.14 -20.24
N GLU A 69 -16.99 -6.81 -19.45
CA GLU A 69 -18.29 -6.81 -20.10
C GLU A 69 -18.03 -5.99 -21.37
N PRO A 70 -18.28 -6.53 -22.59
CA PRO A 70 -18.41 -5.61 -23.71
C PRO A 70 -19.37 -4.58 -23.18
N GLU A 71 -18.95 -3.30 -23.06
CA GLU A 71 -19.83 -2.21 -22.65
C GLU A 71 -21.16 -2.57 -23.27
N THR A 72 -22.14 -3.02 -22.45
CA THR A 72 -23.32 -3.67 -23.02
C THR A 72 -23.84 -2.60 -23.92
N ALA A 73 -23.66 -2.80 -25.24
CA ALA A 73 -23.72 -1.72 -26.19
C ALA A 73 -25.11 -1.17 -25.95
N LEU A 74 -25.17 -0.01 -25.29
CA LEU A 74 -26.42 0.54 -24.80
C LEU A 74 -27.31 0.47 -26.02
N GLU A 75 -28.38 -0.34 -25.96
CA GLU A 75 -29.13 -0.71 -27.16
C GLU A 75 -29.30 0.56 -27.97
N PRO A 76 -28.85 0.59 -29.24
CA PRO A 76 -28.54 1.82 -29.95
C PRO A 76 -29.74 2.75 -29.82
N SER A 77 -29.65 3.68 -28.88
CA SER A 77 -30.73 4.63 -28.71
C SER A 77 -30.64 5.50 -29.95
N PRO A 78 -31.77 5.91 -30.54
CA PRO A 78 -31.76 6.68 -31.78
C PRO A 78 -30.98 8.00 -31.68
N TYR A 79 -30.53 8.37 -30.48
CA TYR A 79 -29.80 9.59 -30.16
C TYR A 79 -28.42 9.35 -29.52
N ALA A 80 -27.90 8.12 -29.48
CA ALA A 80 -26.55 7.84 -28.97
C ALA A 80 -25.48 8.12 -30.05
N VAL A 81 -24.44 8.87 -29.70
CA VAL A 81 -23.31 9.18 -30.58
C VAL A 81 -22.00 8.83 -29.87
N SER A 82 -21.17 8.00 -30.51
CA SER A 82 -19.81 7.69 -30.06
C SER A 82 -18.80 8.33 -31.00
N LEU A 83 -17.88 9.13 -30.45
CA LEU A 83 -16.83 9.81 -31.19
C LEU A 83 -15.47 9.22 -30.80
N SER A 84 -14.71 8.78 -31.78
CA SER A 84 -13.35 8.25 -31.59
C SER A 84 -12.43 8.85 -32.64
N ALA A 85 -11.23 9.25 -32.23
CA ALA A 85 -10.22 9.81 -33.12
C ALA A 85 -8.82 9.36 -32.70
N SER A 86 -7.92 9.20 -33.67
CA SER A 86 -6.53 8.80 -33.44
C SER A 86 -5.62 9.96 -33.01
N ASP A 87 -6.10 11.20 -33.11
CA ASP A 87 -5.34 12.42 -32.87
C ASP A 87 -6.25 13.54 -32.33
N PRO A 88 -5.78 14.39 -31.40
CA PRO A 88 -6.58 15.47 -30.79
C PRO A 88 -7.10 16.51 -31.78
N TYR A 89 -6.41 16.80 -32.89
CA TYR A 89 -6.90 17.74 -33.90
C TYR A 89 -8.06 17.15 -34.69
N VAL A 90 -7.99 15.86 -35.02
CA VAL A 90 -9.06 15.12 -35.69
C VAL A 90 -10.30 15.00 -34.79
N LEU A 91 -10.11 14.83 -33.49
CA LEU A 91 -11.21 14.85 -32.54
C LEU A 91 -11.94 16.20 -32.54
N ALA A 92 -11.18 17.30 -32.50
CA ALA A 92 -11.74 18.64 -32.50
C ALA A 92 -12.54 18.93 -33.79
N GLU A 93 -12.03 18.48 -34.93
CA GLU A 93 -12.74 18.57 -36.22
C GLU A 93 -14.05 17.79 -36.19
N ASN A 94 -14.04 16.53 -35.73
CA ASN A 94 -15.22 15.67 -35.63
C ASN A 94 -16.29 16.24 -34.67
N VAL A 95 -15.85 16.80 -33.54
CA VAL A 95 -16.75 17.47 -32.59
C VAL A 95 -17.36 18.72 -33.23
N GLY A 96 -16.56 19.50 -33.96
CA GLY A 96 -17.04 20.68 -34.69
C GLY A 96 -18.08 20.34 -35.75
N THR A 97 -17.85 19.28 -36.53
CA THR A 97 -18.81 18.83 -37.56
C THR A 97 -20.10 18.32 -36.95
N LEU A 98 -20.03 17.58 -35.84
CA LEU A 98 -21.22 17.13 -35.13
C LEU A 98 -22.02 18.33 -34.59
N PHE A 99 -21.34 19.34 -34.05
CA PHE A 99 -21.99 20.54 -33.55
C PHE A 99 -22.71 21.31 -34.67
N GLU A 100 -22.06 21.52 -35.82
CA GLU A 100 -22.68 22.16 -36.99
C GLU A 100 -23.90 21.36 -37.48
N TYR A 101 -23.78 20.03 -37.57
CA TYR A 101 -24.89 19.17 -37.97
C TYR A 101 -26.09 19.29 -37.01
N LEU A 102 -25.85 19.30 -35.70
CA LEU A 102 -26.92 19.48 -34.71
C LEU A 102 -27.56 20.87 -34.81
N GLN A 103 -26.77 21.90 -35.08
CA GLN A 103 -27.28 23.27 -35.21
C GLN A 103 -28.08 23.48 -36.51
N GLU A 104 -27.73 22.77 -37.58
CA GLU A 104 -28.46 22.78 -38.85
C GLU A 104 -29.79 22.00 -38.76
N GLN A 105 -29.78 20.84 -38.09
CA GLN A 105 -30.97 20.00 -37.92
C GLN A 105 -31.92 20.50 -36.83
N PHE A 106 -31.37 21.11 -35.77
CA PHE A 106 -32.12 21.66 -34.64
C PHE A 106 -31.70 23.12 -34.42
N PRO A 107 -32.07 24.04 -35.31
CA PRO A 107 -31.77 25.44 -35.12
C PRO A 107 -32.36 25.91 -33.79
N ALA A 108 -31.52 26.48 -32.92
CA ALA A 108 -31.96 27.07 -31.68
C ALA A 108 -33.02 28.12 -32.01
N THR A 109 -34.30 27.79 -31.79
CA THR A 109 -35.38 28.72 -32.04
C THR A 109 -35.25 29.81 -30.98
N PRO A 110 -35.00 31.09 -31.33
CA PRO A 110 -35.08 32.14 -30.35
C PRO A 110 -36.49 32.12 -29.77
N ALA A 111 -36.60 32.18 -28.44
CA ALA A 111 -37.87 32.20 -27.74
C ALA A 111 -38.80 33.22 -28.41
N VAL A 112 -39.86 32.71 -29.05
CA VAL A 112 -40.89 33.54 -29.67
C VAL A 112 -41.42 34.45 -28.56
N VAL A 113 -41.21 35.76 -28.73
CA VAL A 113 -41.93 36.78 -27.98
C VAL A 113 -43.40 36.64 -28.40
N LEU A 114 -44.17 35.88 -27.62
CA LEU A 114 -45.61 35.81 -27.80
C LEU A 114 -46.18 37.14 -27.30
N ALA A 115 -46.60 37.95 -28.27
CA ALA A 115 -47.48 39.09 -28.05
C ALA A 115 -48.72 38.64 -27.26
N GLU A 116 -49.15 39.50 -26.35
CA GLU A 116 -50.36 39.33 -25.55
C GLU A 116 -51.58 39.17 -26.45
N GLU A 117 -52.27 38.03 -26.38
CA GLU A 117 -53.71 37.97 -26.68
C GLU A 117 -54.37 36.77 -25.98
N ASP A 118 -55.19 37.12 -24.99
CA ASP A 118 -56.46 36.53 -24.51
C ASP A 118 -56.68 35.00 -24.42
N GLY A 119 -57.11 34.58 -23.22
CA GLY A 119 -58.09 33.49 -23.05
C GLY A 119 -57.62 32.02 -22.99
N THR A 120 -57.60 31.48 -21.77
CA THR A 120 -57.82 30.05 -21.39
C THR A 120 -56.65 29.05 -21.62
N GLY A 121 -56.08 28.51 -20.53
CA GLY A 121 -55.09 27.40 -20.55
C GLY A 121 -55.71 26.04 -20.92
N PRO A 122 -54.98 24.88 -20.90
CA PRO A 122 -53.70 24.54 -20.24
C PRO A 122 -52.64 24.05 -21.27
N VAL A 123 -51.35 23.76 -21.02
CA VAL A 123 -50.63 22.97 -20.00
C VAL A 123 -49.22 23.55 -19.96
N ARG A 124 -48.72 23.90 -18.77
CA ARG A 124 -47.32 24.27 -18.60
C ARG A 124 -46.48 23.01 -18.70
N SER A 125 -45.53 22.96 -19.64
CA SER A 125 -44.35 22.11 -19.47
C SER A 125 -43.69 22.47 -18.14
N PRO A 126 -43.23 21.50 -17.33
CA PRO A 126 -42.34 21.83 -16.23
C PRO A 126 -41.12 22.49 -16.86
N LEU A 127 -40.98 23.79 -16.65
CA LEU A 127 -39.73 24.49 -16.92
C LEU A 127 -38.79 23.95 -15.84
N GLU A 128 -37.95 22.97 -16.18
CA GLU A 128 -36.77 22.69 -15.38
C GLU A 128 -35.97 23.99 -15.35
N GLU A 129 -35.87 24.55 -14.14
CA GLU A 129 -35.11 25.76 -13.88
C GLU A 129 -33.63 25.41 -13.96
N SER A 130 -33.10 25.37 -15.19
CA SER A 130 -31.66 25.30 -15.45
C SER A 130 -31.03 26.59 -14.93
N THR A 131 -30.70 26.60 -13.64
CA THR A 131 -29.95 27.68 -13.00
C THR A 131 -28.51 27.62 -13.54
N PRO A 132 -27.95 28.72 -14.06
CA PRO A 132 -26.57 28.72 -14.53
C PRO A 132 -25.62 28.38 -13.37
N GLY A 133 -24.95 27.23 -13.44
CA GLY A 133 -23.98 26.78 -12.43
C GLY A 133 -24.23 25.41 -11.81
N ASN A 134 -25.27 24.68 -12.20
CA ASN A 134 -25.47 23.28 -11.79
C ASN A 134 -25.06 22.32 -12.92
N TYR A 135 -23.96 21.57 -12.72
CA TYR A 135 -23.44 20.56 -13.66
C TYR A 135 -23.85 19.13 -13.28
N ASP A 136 -24.78 18.95 -12.35
CA ASP A 136 -25.25 17.63 -11.90
C ASP A 136 -26.38 17.05 -12.79
N ASP A 137 -26.54 17.59 -14.01
CA ASP A 137 -27.45 17.03 -15.01
C ASP A 137 -26.91 15.65 -15.44
N SER A 138 -27.58 14.61 -14.95
CA SER A 138 -27.16 13.21 -15.05
C SER A 138 -27.30 12.64 -16.47
N THR A 139 -27.60 13.47 -17.47
CA THR A 139 -27.89 13.03 -18.84
C THR A 139 -26.70 13.10 -19.79
N VAL A 140 -25.56 13.70 -19.40
CA VAL A 140 -24.36 13.78 -20.26
C VAL A 140 -23.15 13.15 -19.56
N VAL A 141 -22.93 11.87 -19.83
CA VAL A 141 -21.70 11.16 -19.42
C VAL A 141 -20.62 11.41 -20.48
N LEU A 142 -19.70 12.33 -20.21
CA LEU A 142 -18.46 12.47 -21.01
C LEU A 142 -17.44 11.42 -20.55
N SER A 143 -17.46 10.25 -21.19
CA SER A 143 -16.35 9.30 -21.08
C SER A 143 -15.26 9.67 -22.07
N VAL A 144 -14.14 10.19 -21.56
CA VAL A 144 -12.93 10.37 -22.37
C VAL A 144 -12.30 8.99 -22.57
N PRO A 145 -12.07 8.51 -23.81
CA PRO A 145 -11.32 7.27 -24.00
C PRO A 145 -9.90 7.54 -23.50
N ARG A 146 -9.54 6.95 -22.36
CA ARG A 146 -8.12 6.80 -22.05
C ARG A 146 -7.56 5.93 -23.16
N THR A 147 -6.55 6.42 -23.86
CA THR A 147 -5.70 5.59 -24.71
C THR A 147 -4.87 4.68 -23.81
N THR A 148 -5.51 3.74 -23.12
CA THR A 148 -4.85 2.53 -22.70
C THR A 148 -4.79 1.67 -23.95
N THR A 149 -3.60 1.59 -24.54
CA THR A 149 -3.22 0.42 -25.34
C THR A 149 -3.73 -0.79 -24.57
N VAL A 150 -4.79 -1.43 -25.05
CA VAL A 150 -5.37 -2.62 -24.42
C VAL A 150 -4.41 -3.77 -24.70
N ALA A 151 -3.22 -3.73 -24.09
CA ALA A 151 -2.60 -4.95 -23.64
C ALA A 151 -3.61 -5.53 -22.67
N SER A 152 -4.10 -6.75 -22.93
CA SER A 152 -4.89 -7.56 -22.00
C SER A 152 -4.38 -7.28 -20.59
N GLU A 153 -5.07 -6.43 -19.82
CA GLU A 153 -4.58 -6.08 -18.49
C GLU A 153 -4.72 -7.34 -17.68
N ALA A 154 -3.57 -7.95 -17.38
CA ALA A 154 -3.52 -9.22 -16.73
C ALA A 154 -4.16 -9.05 -15.35
N VAL A 155 -5.38 -9.57 -15.17
CA VAL A 155 -6.16 -9.39 -13.95
C VAL A 155 -5.33 -9.83 -12.76
N ALA A 156 -5.01 -8.87 -11.89
CA ALA A 156 -4.24 -9.08 -10.68
C ALA A 156 -5.10 -9.84 -9.66
N THR A 157 -4.50 -10.81 -8.98
CA THR A 157 -5.22 -11.68 -8.04
C THR A 157 -4.67 -11.54 -6.61
N PRO A 158 -5.53 -11.70 -5.58
CA PRO A 158 -5.05 -11.70 -4.20
C PRO A 158 -4.01 -12.80 -3.96
N ILE A 159 -3.07 -12.54 -3.06
CA ILE A 159 -2.04 -13.50 -2.65
C ILE A 159 -2.07 -13.70 -1.14
N ALA A 160 -1.90 -14.94 -0.70
CA ALA A 160 -1.63 -15.26 0.69
C ALA A 160 -0.12 -15.21 0.94
N ILE A 161 0.30 -14.49 1.99
CA ILE A 161 1.67 -14.51 2.49
C ILE A 161 1.69 -15.04 3.92
N LYS A 162 2.77 -15.74 4.27
CA LYS A 162 3.04 -16.18 5.64
C LYS A 162 4.36 -15.56 6.11
N ILE A 163 4.34 -14.94 7.29
CA ILE A 163 5.53 -14.42 7.94
C ILE A 163 5.96 -15.44 8.99
N LEU A 164 7.16 -15.98 8.85
CA LEU A 164 7.73 -17.03 9.69
C LEU A 164 8.82 -16.45 10.60
N GLN A 165 8.77 -16.80 11.87
CA GLN A 165 9.87 -16.61 12.82
C GLN A 165 10.65 -17.91 12.96
N LEU A 166 11.96 -17.84 12.74
CA LEU A 166 12.83 -19.00 12.65
C LEU A 166 14.06 -18.85 13.54
N ARG A 167 14.51 -19.97 14.09
CA ARG A 167 15.81 -20.09 14.77
C ARG A 167 16.97 -20.18 13.77
N ASP A 168 16.74 -20.82 12.63
CA ASP A 168 17.72 -21.06 11.57
C ASP A 168 17.03 -21.10 10.19
N ASP A 169 17.70 -20.61 9.15
CA ASP A 169 17.16 -20.51 7.78
C ASP A 169 17.50 -21.71 6.89
N SER A 170 18.38 -22.62 7.32
CA SER A 170 18.87 -23.74 6.50
C SER A 170 17.74 -24.65 6.02
N LEU A 171 16.78 -24.99 6.90
CA LEU A 171 15.67 -25.86 6.51
C LEU A 171 14.70 -25.15 5.57
N LEU A 172 14.47 -23.85 5.73
CA LEU A 172 13.61 -23.08 4.84
C LEU A 172 14.20 -23.04 3.42
N ARG A 173 15.50 -22.70 3.31
CA ARG A 173 16.20 -22.62 2.02
C ARG A 173 16.22 -23.94 1.24
N ASN A 174 16.17 -25.06 1.93
CA ASN A 174 16.17 -26.40 1.35
C ASN A 174 14.77 -27.04 1.28
N SER A 175 13.72 -26.29 1.64
CA SER A 175 12.32 -26.75 1.58
C SER A 175 11.63 -26.33 0.30
N VAL A 176 10.52 -27.01 0.00
CA VAL A 176 9.63 -26.66 -1.11
C VAL A 176 8.35 -26.02 -0.58
N TYR A 177 7.74 -25.15 -1.37
CA TYR A 177 6.53 -24.41 -1.01
C TYR A 177 5.39 -25.32 -0.52
N GLN A 178 5.11 -26.42 -1.24
CA GLN A 178 4.02 -27.34 -0.92
C GLN A 178 4.06 -27.92 0.50
N LEU A 179 5.25 -28.12 1.06
CA LEU A 179 5.41 -28.62 2.44
C LEU A 179 5.19 -27.52 3.47
N LEU A 180 5.64 -26.30 3.15
CA LEU A 180 5.49 -25.13 4.01
C LEU A 180 4.05 -24.62 4.05
N ASP A 181 3.31 -24.77 2.96
CA ASP A 181 1.89 -24.41 2.90
C ASP A 181 1.02 -25.39 3.70
N GLN A 182 1.33 -26.70 3.65
CA GLN A 182 0.61 -27.71 4.41
C GLN A 182 0.87 -27.60 5.92
N ASP A 183 2.14 -27.64 6.33
CA ASP A 183 2.53 -27.60 7.73
C ASP A 183 3.98 -27.08 7.87
N PRO A 184 4.17 -25.77 8.10
CA PRO A 184 5.50 -25.20 8.22
C PRO A 184 6.23 -25.73 9.46
N ALA A 185 5.53 -26.03 10.55
CA ALA A 185 6.12 -26.56 11.76
C ALA A 185 6.71 -27.97 11.54
N LYS A 186 6.04 -28.80 10.75
CA LYS A 186 6.54 -30.13 10.38
C LYS A 186 7.69 -30.07 9.38
N ALA A 187 7.62 -29.18 8.39
CA ALA A 187 8.66 -29.01 7.38
C ALA A 187 9.98 -28.50 7.98
N LEU A 188 9.88 -27.48 8.85
CA LEU A 188 11.02 -26.81 9.45
C LEU A 188 11.42 -27.39 10.81
N ARG A 189 10.63 -28.30 11.38
CA ARG A 189 10.98 -29.06 12.58
C ARG A 189 11.35 -28.12 13.74
N SER A 190 12.53 -28.31 14.32
CA SER A 190 13.02 -27.52 15.47
C SER A 190 13.50 -26.12 15.12
N THR A 191 13.54 -25.72 13.84
CA THR A 191 13.92 -24.36 13.44
C THR A 191 12.72 -23.42 13.36
N TYR A 192 11.51 -23.97 13.27
CA TYR A 192 10.26 -23.20 13.31
C TYR A 192 9.95 -22.75 14.74
N ILE A 193 9.47 -21.51 14.84
CA ILE A 193 9.03 -20.92 16.11
C ILE A 193 7.56 -20.52 16.01
N ARG A 194 7.21 -19.72 15.01
CA ARG A 194 5.86 -19.17 14.82
C ARG A 194 5.64 -18.75 13.37
N ASP A 195 4.39 -18.77 12.93
CA ASP A 195 3.94 -18.12 11.70
C ASP A 195 2.75 -17.19 11.92
N ASP A 196 2.58 -16.25 10.99
CA ASP A 196 1.44 -15.36 10.89
C ASP A 196 0.97 -15.27 9.42
N ASP A 197 -0.32 -15.54 9.20
CA ASP A 197 -0.94 -15.58 7.88
C ASP A 197 -1.63 -14.26 7.50
N TYR A 198 -1.38 -13.80 6.28
CA TYR A 198 -2.00 -12.58 5.76
C TYR A 198 -2.46 -12.75 4.30
N LEU A 199 -3.66 -12.25 4.03
CA LEU A 199 -4.17 -12.11 2.67
C LEU A 199 -3.97 -10.67 2.20
N LEU A 200 -3.33 -10.50 1.04
CA LEU A 200 -3.07 -9.20 0.42
C LEU A 200 -3.83 -9.10 -0.91
N ARG A 201 -4.47 -7.96 -1.12
CA ARG A 201 -5.07 -7.60 -2.41
C ARG A 201 -4.05 -6.88 -3.29
N PRO A 202 -4.19 -6.93 -4.62
CA PRO A 202 -3.35 -6.14 -5.51
C PRO A 202 -3.41 -4.64 -5.16
N GLY A 203 -2.25 -3.99 -5.12
CA GLY A 203 -2.11 -2.57 -4.76
C GLY A 203 -2.33 -2.27 -3.27
N GLN A 204 -2.54 -3.28 -2.42
CA GLN A 204 -2.82 -3.08 -1.01
C GLN A 204 -1.55 -2.77 -0.23
N PHE A 205 -1.65 -1.72 0.59
CA PHE A 205 -0.71 -1.47 1.67
C PHE A 205 -1.29 -1.97 3.01
N LYS A 206 -0.45 -2.64 3.81
CA LYS A 206 -0.80 -3.13 5.14
C LYS A 206 0.35 -2.91 6.12
N PHE A 207 0.06 -2.20 7.22
CA PHE A 207 1.00 -2.00 8.31
C PHE A 207 0.65 -2.90 9.50
N ILE A 208 1.62 -3.65 10.00
CA ILE A 208 1.53 -4.46 11.21
C ILE A 208 2.34 -3.73 12.30
N PRO A 209 1.70 -3.36 13.42
CA PRO A 209 2.37 -2.61 14.47
C PRO A 209 3.46 -3.44 15.17
N PHE A 210 4.32 -2.75 15.92
CA PHE A 210 5.40 -3.38 16.67
C PHE A 210 4.89 -4.48 17.60
N ALA A 211 5.35 -5.71 17.36
CA ALA A 211 5.10 -6.86 18.20
C ALA A 211 6.43 -7.45 18.70
N PRO A 212 6.51 -7.93 19.96
CA PRO A 212 7.70 -8.61 20.46
C PRO A 212 7.89 -9.94 19.73
N ILE A 213 9.12 -10.20 19.28
CA ILE A 213 9.50 -11.50 18.72
C ILE A 213 9.86 -12.48 19.82
N GLU A 214 9.82 -13.77 19.50
CA GLU A 214 10.24 -14.81 20.43
C GLU A 214 11.76 -14.71 20.73
N PRO A 215 12.21 -15.01 21.97
CA PRO A 215 13.61 -14.86 22.37
C PRO A 215 14.61 -15.69 21.55
N ASP A 216 14.13 -16.78 20.96
CA ASP A 216 14.90 -17.71 20.14
C ASP A 216 14.90 -17.36 18.65
N THR A 217 14.10 -16.37 18.23
CA THR A 217 14.03 -15.92 16.83
C THR A 217 15.36 -15.28 16.44
N ARG A 218 15.91 -15.72 15.30
CA ARG A 218 17.14 -15.18 14.70
C ARG A 218 16.92 -14.76 13.26
N PHE A 219 15.93 -15.33 12.61
CA PHE A 219 15.57 -15.05 11.24
C PHE A 219 14.07 -14.81 11.14
N VAL A 220 13.69 -13.84 10.32
CA VAL A 220 12.32 -13.64 9.87
C VAL A 220 12.28 -13.96 8.40
N ALA A 221 11.36 -14.82 8.01
CA ALA A 221 11.12 -15.15 6.61
C ALA A 221 9.72 -14.77 6.20
N VAL A 222 9.55 -14.46 4.92
CA VAL A 222 8.25 -14.25 4.30
C VAL A 222 8.15 -15.19 3.12
N ILE A 223 7.06 -15.95 3.08
CA ILE A 223 6.72 -16.83 1.96
C ILE A 223 5.39 -16.37 1.36
N GLY A 224 5.22 -16.50 0.04
CA GLY A 224 3.98 -16.13 -0.65
C GLY A 224 3.51 -17.17 -1.64
N ASP A 225 2.19 -17.31 -1.75
CA ASP A 225 1.53 -18.24 -2.67
C ASP A 225 1.46 -17.69 -4.10
N TYR A 226 2.60 -17.64 -4.79
CA TYR A 226 2.61 -17.25 -6.19
C TYR A 226 1.98 -18.34 -7.06
N ARG A 227 1.19 -17.94 -8.06
CA ARG A 227 0.63 -18.87 -9.04
C ARG A 227 1.69 -19.70 -9.78
N SER A 228 2.87 -19.13 -9.99
CA SER A 228 3.98 -19.77 -10.69
C SER A 228 5.22 -19.78 -9.80
N GLN A 229 5.28 -20.71 -8.83
CA GLN A 229 6.40 -20.81 -7.90
C GLN A 229 7.75 -21.12 -8.59
N GLU A 230 7.75 -21.71 -9.79
CA GLU A 230 8.99 -21.99 -10.55
C GLU A 230 9.66 -20.75 -11.13
N ASN A 231 8.87 -19.72 -11.47
CA ASN A 231 9.34 -18.49 -12.11
C ASN A 231 9.38 -17.29 -11.14
N ALA A 232 8.98 -17.51 -9.88
CA ALA A 232 8.88 -16.48 -8.88
C ALA A 232 9.72 -16.80 -7.64
N THR A 233 10.39 -15.78 -7.10
CA THR A 233 11.07 -15.88 -5.80
C THR A 233 10.03 -15.76 -4.69
N TRP A 234 9.41 -16.89 -4.36
CA TRP A 234 8.31 -16.98 -3.41
C TRP A 234 8.73 -16.93 -1.94
N GLN A 235 10.03 -16.98 -1.63
CA GLN A 235 10.55 -16.90 -0.27
C GLN A 235 11.67 -15.87 -0.14
N GLN A 236 11.68 -15.16 0.98
CA GLN A 236 12.79 -14.32 1.38
C GLN A 236 13.03 -14.41 2.87
N VAL A 237 14.29 -14.35 3.30
CA VAL A 237 14.68 -14.44 4.71
C VAL A 237 15.66 -13.33 5.08
N LEU A 238 15.47 -12.76 6.27
CA LEU A 238 16.31 -11.72 6.85
C LEU A 238 16.75 -12.12 8.25
N ARG A 239 18.01 -11.90 8.56
CA ARG A 239 18.56 -12.13 9.90
C ARG A 239 18.28 -10.89 10.77
N ILE A 240 17.75 -11.11 11.96
CA ILE A 240 17.43 -10.02 12.90
C ILE A 240 18.07 -10.26 14.29
N PRO A 241 18.46 -9.20 15.01
CA PRO A 241 18.93 -9.32 16.38
C PRO A 241 17.76 -9.66 17.32
N PRO A 242 17.91 -10.64 18.23
CA PRO A 242 16.80 -11.16 19.04
C PRO A 242 16.35 -10.27 20.19
N ARG A 243 17.22 -9.36 20.67
CA ARG A 243 16.97 -8.58 21.89
C ARG A 243 17.39 -7.14 21.73
N GLY A 244 16.69 -6.25 22.43
CA GLY A 244 17.07 -4.84 22.61
C GLY A 244 16.95 -3.96 21.37
N HIS A 245 16.27 -4.42 20.31
CA HIS A 245 16.09 -3.64 19.08
C HIS A 245 14.60 -3.40 18.80
N GLN A 246 14.32 -2.32 18.09
CA GLN A 246 13.01 -2.03 17.53
C GLN A 246 13.21 -1.80 16.03
N ILE A 247 12.66 -2.67 15.21
CA ILE A 247 12.99 -2.76 13.78
C ILE A 247 11.72 -2.67 12.96
N ILE A 248 11.77 -1.90 11.87
CA ILE A 248 10.70 -1.88 10.86
C ILE A 248 11.17 -2.69 9.66
N LEU A 249 10.37 -3.67 9.25
CA LEU A 249 10.65 -4.50 8.10
C LEU A 249 9.72 -4.15 6.94
N SER A 250 10.29 -3.77 5.81
CA SER A 250 9.56 -3.53 4.57
C SER A 250 9.46 -4.82 3.77
N VAL A 251 8.22 -5.25 3.51
CA VAL A 251 7.86 -6.40 2.68
C VAL A 251 7.27 -5.88 1.39
N LEU A 252 8.00 -5.97 0.29
CA LEU A 252 7.51 -5.63 -1.04
C LEU A 252 7.17 -6.92 -1.80
N VAL A 253 5.90 -7.08 -2.12
CA VAL A 253 5.38 -8.24 -2.86
C VAL A 253 5.15 -7.81 -4.31
N ASN A 254 6.09 -8.15 -5.18
CA ASN A 254 6.02 -7.87 -6.62
C ASN A 254 5.37 -9.05 -7.35
N ASP A 255 5.29 -8.96 -8.67
CA ASP A 255 4.65 -9.96 -9.53
C ASP A 255 5.45 -11.27 -9.61
N THR A 256 6.78 -11.21 -9.45
CA THR A 256 7.70 -12.35 -9.59
C THR A 256 8.62 -12.56 -8.39
N GLN A 257 8.56 -11.72 -7.34
CA GLN A 257 9.43 -11.88 -6.18
C GLN A 257 8.92 -11.16 -4.95
N ILE A 258 9.26 -11.70 -3.78
CA ILE A 258 9.13 -11.01 -2.49
C ILE A 258 10.49 -10.45 -2.09
N LEU A 259 10.48 -9.17 -1.69
CA LEU A 259 11.63 -8.50 -1.11
C LEU A 259 11.33 -8.17 0.34
N LEU A 260 12.23 -8.58 1.22
CA LEU A 260 12.22 -8.27 2.64
C LEU A 260 13.50 -7.51 2.95
N LYS A 261 13.36 -6.32 3.50
CA LYS A 261 14.47 -5.48 3.95
C LYS A 261 14.13 -4.79 5.26
N GLU A 262 15.16 -4.45 6.00
CA GLU A 262 15.05 -3.49 7.11
C GLU A 262 14.84 -2.09 6.52
N GLU A 263 13.97 -1.30 7.14
CA GLU A 263 13.71 0.10 6.80
C GLU A 263 14.65 0.98 7.65
N ASP A 264 15.40 1.86 6.98
CA ASP A 264 16.39 2.78 7.58
C ASP A 264 15.75 4.00 8.28
#